data_AF-A0A6A7C6W2-F1
#
_entry.id   AF-A0A6A7C6W2-F1
#
_cell.length_a   1.000
_cell.length_b   1.000
_cell.length_c   1.000
_cell.angle_alpha   90.00
_cell.angle_beta   90.00
_cell.angle_gamma   90.00
#
_symmetry.space_group_name_H-M   'P 1'
#
loop_
_entity.id
_entity.type
_entity.pdbx_description
1 polymer ?
#
loop_
_entity_poly.entity_id
_entity_poly.type
_entity_poly.pdbx_seq_one_letter_code
_entity_poly.pdbx_strand_id
1 'polypeptide(L)'
;MRGSPIMEHVLDIDQPSARLCQNLNSTPVDLPSVSLFDNRFYKMTLHKLVDANEMRVFRDITQLLVPSAESLATFALEQEYEFLKESTNQGWDRCRKLTNIRPQPDYAVGFKKTALTPQRIQRIWPFLGVGCISPFKARDGMLFPFLACEVKGSGGSIRAARCQNAHSMGIAVFGVVNLFRLLGEEETLHRKILAFSIAHDAS
;
A
#
# COMPACT_ATOMS: atom_id res chain seq x y z
N MET A 1 -5.72 21.86 10.78
CA MET A 1 -4.97 20.84 11.54
C MET A 1 -3.67 20.59 10.81
N ARG A 2 -2.52 20.88 11.46
CA ARG A 2 -1.20 20.49 10.95
C ARG A 2 -1.11 18.98 11.14
N GLY A 3 -1.15 18.20 10.06
CA GLY A 3 -0.78 16.78 10.14
C GLY A 3 0.65 16.72 10.66
N SER A 4 0.87 16.11 11.82
CA SER A 4 2.24 15.84 12.23
C SER A 4 2.85 14.94 11.14
N PRO A 5 4.09 15.18 10.70
CA PRO A 5 4.78 14.15 9.95
C PRO A 5 4.72 12.86 10.78
N ILE A 6 4.52 11.72 10.12
CA ILE A 6 4.69 10.42 10.77
C ILE A 6 6.13 10.44 11.31
N MET A 7 6.26 10.50 12.62
CA MET A 7 7.54 10.58 13.30
C MET A 7 8.00 9.16 13.63
N GLU A 8 9.30 8.97 13.59
CA GLU A 8 9.93 7.76 14.11
C GLU A 8 9.53 7.57 15.58
N HIS A 9 9.19 6.34 15.93
CA HIS A 9 8.88 6.01 17.31
C HIS A 9 10.17 5.97 18.13
N VAL A 10 10.17 6.51 19.36
CA VAL A 10 11.37 6.61 20.22
C VAL A 10 12.03 5.25 20.48
N LEU A 11 11.23 4.18 20.53
CA LEU A 11 11.71 2.81 20.75
C LEU A 11 12.00 2.04 19.46
N ASP A 12 11.85 2.67 18.29
CA ASP A 12 11.93 2.08 16.96
C ASP A 12 10.96 0.87 16.75
N ILE A 13 11.02 0.22 15.60
CA ILE A 13 10.28 -1.02 15.30
C ILE A 13 10.83 -2.21 16.10
N ASP A 14 10.06 -3.30 16.20
CA ASP A 14 10.52 -4.51 16.87
C ASP A 14 11.64 -5.23 16.09
N GLN A 15 12.40 -6.09 16.77
CA GLN A 15 13.53 -6.80 16.17
C GLN A 15 13.14 -7.66 14.94
N PRO A 16 12.04 -8.42 14.95
CA PRO A 16 11.54 -9.11 13.76
C PRO A 16 11.27 -8.17 12.58
N SER A 17 10.61 -7.04 12.81
CA SER A 17 10.33 -6.06 11.76
C SER A 17 11.62 -5.40 11.24
N ALA A 18 12.57 -5.11 12.11
CA ALA A 18 13.87 -4.57 11.71
C ALA A 18 14.63 -5.55 10.80
N ARG A 19 14.63 -6.84 11.16
CA ARG A 19 15.22 -7.90 10.32
C ARG A 19 14.51 -8.02 8.97
N LEU A 20 13.18 -7.92 8.96
CA LEU A 20 12.41 -7.91 7.70
C LEU A 20 12.87 -6.76 6.80
N CYS A 21 12.98 -5.53 7.32
CA CYS A 21 13.47 -4.39 6.55
C CYS A 21 14.91 -4.58 6.04
N GLN A 22 15.80 -5.11 6.89
CA GLN A 22 17.18 -5.42 6.49
C GLN A 22 17.23 -6.44 5.36
N ASN A 23 16.41 -7.50 5.46
CA ASN A 23 16.31 -8.53 4.43
C ASN A 23 15.77 -7.94 3.13
N LEU A 24 14.68 -7.16 3.18
CA LEU A 24 14.13 -6.50 2.00
C LEU A 24 15.15 -5.59 1.30
N ASN A 25 16.01 -4.92 2.05
CA ASN A 25 17.04 -4.04 1.50
C ASN A 25 18.28 -4.78 0.97
N SER A 26 18.59 -5.95 1.53
CA SER A 26 19.83 -6.69 1.23
C SER A 26 19.63 -7.86 0.27
N THR A 27 18.39 -8.30 0.06
CA THR A 27 18.08 -9.43 -0.82
C THR A 27 18.27 -9.00 -2.28
N PRO A 28 19.18 -9.62 -3.04
CA PRO A 28 19.30 -9.36 -4.46
C PRO A 28 18.00 -9.75 -5.17
N VAL A 29 17.50 -8.88 -6.04
CA VAL A 29 16.34 -9.17 -6.89
C VAL A 29 16.82 -9.28 -8.32
N ASP A 30 16.56 -10.41 -8.96
CA ASP A 30 16.82 -10.59 -10.37
C ASP A 30 15.88 -9.68 -11.18
N LEU A 31 16.45 -8.79 -11.97
CA LEU A 31 15.66 -7.98 -12.89
C LEU A 31 15.09 -8.87 -14.00
N PRO A 32 13.86 -8.58 -14.48
CA PRO A 32 13.36 -9.20 -15.70
C PRO A 32 14.37 -9.08 -16.85
N SER A 33 14.46 -10.11 -17.70
CA SER A 33 15.44 -10.20 -18.80
C SER A 33 15.41 -9.00 -19.77
N VAL A 34 14.26 -8.32 -19.84
CA VAL A 34 14.10 -7.01 -20.46
C VAL A 34 13.38 -6.11 -19.48
N SER A 35 14.09 -5.16 -18.89
CA SER A 35 13.55 -4.19 -17.92
C SER A 35 14.02 -2.78 -18.26
N LEU A 36 13.18 -1.78 -17.95
CA LEU A 36 13.57 -0.38 -18.04
C LEU A 36 14.64 0.02 -17.00
N PHE A 37 14.86 -0.84 -15.99
CA PHE A 37 15.94 -0.73 -15.02
C PHE A 37 17.24 -1.43 -15.45
N ASP A 38 17.27 -2.08 -16.61
CA ASP A 38 18.51 -2.62 -17.16
C ASP A 38 19.52 -1.47 -17.41
N ASN A 39 20.75 -1.62 -16.92
CA ASN A 39 21.82 -0.63 -17.06
C ASN A 39 22.04 -0.18 -18.51
N ARG A 40 21.76 -1.05 -19.50
CA ARG A 40 21.84 -0.74 -20.93
C ARG A 40 20.84 0.34 -21.36
N PHE A 41 19.64 0.35 -20.75
CA PHE A 41 18.54 1.24 -21.12
C PHE A 41 18.26 2.32 -20.08
N TYR A 42 18.79 2.19 -18.86
CA TYR A 42 18.48 3.05 -17.72
C TYR A 42 18.55 4.55 -18.04
N LYS A 43 19.67 5.02 -18.63
CA LYS A 43 19.81 6.43 -19.02
C LYS A 43 18.75 6.87 -20.05
N MET A 44 18.46 6.02 -21.03
CA MET A 44 17.44 6.29 -22.04
C MET A 44 16.03 6.33 -21.42
N THR A 45 15.75 5.44 -20.47
CA THR A 45 14.52 5.44 -19.66
C THR A 45 14.38 6.78 -18.93
N LEU A 46 15.40 7.20 -18.17
CA LEU A 46 15.38 8.48 -17.45
C LEU A 46 15.15 9.67 -18.40
N HIS A 47 15.85 9.71 -19.53
CA HIS A 47 15.63 10.78 -20.53
C HIS A 47 14.19 10.83 -21.05
N LYS A 48 13.52 9.69 -21.21
CA LYS A 48 12.11 9.63 -21.62
C LYS A 48 11.14 10.08 -20.53
N LEU A 49 11.58 10.11 -19.27
CA LEU A 49 10.76 10.49 -18.12
C LEU A 49 10.90 11.96 -17.72
N VAL A 50 11.90 12.69 -18.25
CA VAL A 50 12.18 14.10 -17.89
C VAL A 50 10.94 14.99 -17.92
N ASP A 51 10.07 14.83 -18.92
CA ASP A 51 8.82 15.59 -19.06
C ASP A 51 7.57 14.69 -18.93
N ALA A 52 7.72 13.48 -18.38
CA ALA A 52 6.62 12.55 -18.23
C ALA A 52 5.62 13.05 -17.18
N ASN A 53 4.34 13.04 -17.54
CA ASN A 53 3.26 13.27 -16.58
C ASN A 53 3.09 12.06 -15.63
N GLU A 54 2.32 12.25 -14.56
CA GLU A 54 2.10 11.23 -13.53
C GLU A 54 1.62 9.89 -14.09
N MET A 55 0.67 9.92 -15.04
CA MET A 55 0.16 8.71 -15.70
C MET A 55 1.23 7.96 -16.50
N ARG A 56 2.16 8.68 -17.12
CA ARG A 56 3.25 8.08 -17.88
C ARG A 56 4.25 7.41 -16.95
N VAL A 57 4.61 8.07 -15.85
CA VAL A 57 5.47 7.49 -14.81
C VAL A 57 4.78 6.28 -14.17
N PHE A 58 3.48 6.37 -13.90
CA PHE A 58 2.68 5.27 -13.36
C PHE A 58 2.79 4.01 -14.23
N ARG A 59 2.47 4.16 -15.51
CA ARG A 59 2.43 3.05 -16.46
C ARG A 59 3.80 2.44 -16.69
N ASP A 60 4.82 3.27 -16.89
CA ASP A 60 6.14 2.79 -17.32
C ASP A 60 7.01 2.32 -16.14
N ILE A 61 6.87 2.92 -14.96
CA ILE A 61 7.76 2.69 -13.82
C ILE A 61 7.07 2.04 -12.64
N THR A 62 5.84 2.45 -12.26
CA THR A 62 5.23 1.96 -11.01
C THR A 62 5.11 0.44 -10.98
N GLN A 63 4.73 -0.21 -12.08
CA GLN A 63 4.58 -1.67 -12.12
C GLN A 63 5.91 -2.43 -12.05
N LEU A 64 7.06 -1.76 -12.28
CA LEU A 64 8.38 -2.35 -12.07
C LEU A 64 8.84 -2.23 -10.61
N LEU A 65 8.33 -1.25 -9.86
CA LEU A 65 8.62 -1.05 -8.44
C LEU A 65 7.59 -1.76 -7.54
N VAL A 66 6.34 -1.76 -7.96
CA VAL A 66 5.17 -2.27 -7.25
C VAL A 66 4.35 -3.11 -8.25
N PRO A 67 4.73 -4.39 -8.45
CA PRO A 67 4.06 -5.25 -9.39
C PRO A 67 2.59 -5.46 -9.04
N SER A 68 1.74 -5.63 -10.05
CA SER A 68 0.33 -5.95 -9.88
C SER A 68 0.14 -7.27 -9.14
N ALA A 69 -0.41 -7.20 -7.93
CA ALA A 69 -0.76 -8.37 -7.12
C ALA A 69 -1.76 -9.30 -7.84
N GLU A 70 -2.75 -8.75 -8.54
CA GLU A 70 -3.73 -9.58 -9.28
C GLU A 70 -3.10 -10.23 -10.53
N SER A 71 -2.13 -9.56 -11.17
CA SER A 71 -1.36 -10.17 -12.27
C SER A 71 -0.44 -11.29 -11.77
N LEU A 72 0.23 -11.08 -10.63
CA LEU A 72 1.06 -12.12 -10.00
C LEU A 72 0.23 -13.36 -9.63
N ALA A 73 -0.96 -13.18 -9.04
CA ALA A 73 -1.88 -14.28 -8.76
C ALA A 73 -2.24 -15.10 -10.02
N THR A 74 -2.41 -14.40 -11.16
CA THR A 74 -2.83 -15.01 -12.43
C THR A 74 -1.70 -15.73 -13.14
N PHE A 75 -0.55 -15.05 -13.32
CA PHE A 75 0.52 -15.50 -14.22
C PHE A 75 1.65 -16.25 -13.50
N ALA A 76 1.91 -15.94 -12.23
CA ALA A 76 3.03 -16.52 -11.49
C ALA A 76 2.63 -17.79 -10.72
N LEU A 77 1.35 -18.19 -10.74
CA LEU A 77 0.79 -19.30 -9.94
C LEU A 77 1.06 -19.14 -8.43
N GLU A 78 1.29 -17.92 -7.97
CA GLU A 78 1.54 -17.61 -6.57
C GLU A 78 0.19 -17.51 -5.85
N GLN A 79 -0.30 -18.67 -5.37
CA GLN A 79 -1.62 -18.82 -4.74
C GLN A 79 -1.84 -17.85 -3.56
N GLU A 80 -0.77 -17.37 -2.94
CA GLU A 80 -0.82 -16.41 -1.84
C GLU A 80 -1.43 -15.05 -2.27
N TYR A 81 -1.26 -14.67 -3.54
CA TYR A 81 -1.79 -13.41 -4.08
C TYR A 81 -3.27 -13.50 -4.48
N GLU A 82 -3.84 -14.71 -4.60
CA GLU A 82 -5.25 -14.89 -4.94
C GLU A 82 -6.17 -14.23 -3.92
N PHE A 83 -5.71 -14.08 -2.68
CA PHE A 83 -6.46 -13.42 -1.61
C PHE A 83 -6.31 -11.89 -1.60
N LEU A 84 -5.50 -11.33 -2.49
CA LEU A 84 -5.24 -9.90 -2.58
C LEU A 84 -6.16 -9.23 -3.59
N LYS A 85 -6.54 -8.00 -3.29
CA LYS A 85 -7.33 -7.10 -4.12
C LYS A 85 -6.49 -5.87 -4.37
N GLU A 86 -6.35 -5.47 -5.63
CA GLU A 86 -5.72 -4.18 -5.97
C GLU A 86 -6.76 -3.11 -6.34
N SER A 87 -6.31 -1.86 -6.31
CA SER A 87 -7.04 -0.71 -6.82
C SER A 87 -6.09 0.29 -7.44
N THR A 88 -6.47 0.87 -8.58
CA THR A 88 -5.66 1.86 -9.31
C THR A 88 -6.44 3.16 -9.42
N ASN A 89 -5.90 4.24 -8.84
CA ASN A 89 -6.49 5.58 -8.82
C ASN A 89 -7.98 5.58 -8.40
N GLN A 90 -8.32 4.76 -7.39
CA GLN A 90 -9.70 4.63 -6.89
C GLN A 90 -9.81 5.18 -5.48
N GLY A 91 -10.83 6.01 -5.26
CA GLY A 91 -11.11 6.58 -3.96
C GLY A 91 -11.44 5.51 -2.92
N TRP A 92 -10.92 5.69 -1.71
CA TRP A 92 -11.28 4.90 -0.54
C TRP A 92 -12.57 5.45 0.07
N ASP A 93 -13.69 5.14 -0.57
CA ASP A 93 -15.02 5.67 -0.29
C ASP A 93 -15.77 4.95 0.83
N ARG A 94 -15.32 3.75 1.23
CA ARG A 94 -15.90 2.96 2.31
C ARG A 94 -15.06 2.94 3.59
N CYS A 95 -13.96 3.70 3.63
CA CYS A 95 -13.10 3.79 4.80
C CYS A 95 -13.63 4.77 5.86
N ARG A 96 -13.36 4.48 7.12
CA ARG A 96 -13.45 5.49 8.18
C ARG A 96 -12.32 6.49 8.00
N LYS A 97 -12.68 7.72 7.64
CA LYS A 97 -11.70 8.77 7.36
C LYS A 97 -11.04 9.28 8.64
N LEU A 98 -9.72 9.53 8.61
CA LEU A 98 -9.00 10.24 9.67
C LEU A 98 -9.09 11.77 9.54
N THR A 99 -9.32 12.26 8.32
CA THR A 99 -9.49 13.68 8.00
C THR A 99 -10.67 13.83 7.03
N ASN A 100 -11.04 15.06 6.68
CA ASN A 100 -12.11 15.27 5.70
C ASN A 100 -11.72 14.87 4.26
N ILE A 101 -10.43 14.63 4.01
CA ILE A 101 -9.90 14.26 2.69
C ILE A 101 -10.08 12.76 2.48
N ARG A 102 -10.72 12.40 1.36
CA ARG A 102 -10.84 11.00 0.91
C ARG A 102 -9.50 10.56 0.31
N PRO A 103 -8.86 9.47 0.80
CA PRO A 103 -7.69 8.91 0.14
C PRO A 103 -8.05 8.39 -1.26
N GLN A 104 -7.11 8.50 -2.19
CA GLN A 104 -7.22 7.94 -3.53
C GLN A 104 -5.81 7.61 -4.03
N PRO A 105 -5.17 6.54 -3.51
CA PRO A 105 -3.84 6.14 -3.96
C PRO A 105 -3.82 5.82 -5.44
N ASP A 106 -2.71 6.11 -6.10
CA ASP A 106 -2.47 5.74 -7.50
C ASP A 106 -2.48 4.23 -7.68
N TYR A 107 -1.91 3.50 -6.72
CA TYR A 107 -2.06 2.05 -6.59
C TYR A 107 -2.20 1.66 -5.12
N ALA A 108 -3.00 0.64 -4.83
CA ALA A 108 -3.18 0.15 -3.47
C ALA A 108 -3.50 -1.34 -3.48
N VAL A 109 -3.10 -2.04 -2.40
CA VAL A 109 -3.39 -3.46 -2.19
C VAL A 109 -3.99 -3.67 -0.80
N GLY A 110 -5.01 -4.51 -0.76
CA GLY A 110 -5.60 -5.05 0.45
C GLY A 110 -6.05 -6.48 0.23
N PHE A 111 -6.87 -6.99 1.13
CA PHE A 111 -7.39 -8.35 1.09
C PHE A 111 -8.79 -8.41 0.48
N LYS A 112 -9.04 -9.42 -0.36
CA LYS A 112 -10.39 -9.84 -0.73
C LYS A 112 -11.10 -10.38 0.51
N LYS A 113 -12.44 -10.40 0.48
CA LYS A 113 -13.26 -11.06 1.51
C LYS A 113 -12.90 -12.55 1.68
N THR A 114 -12.49 -13.20 0.59
CA THR A 114 -12.07 -14.61 0.54
C THR A 114 -10.77 -14.90 1.28
N ALA A 115 -9.99 -13.88 1.65
CA ALA A 115 -8.81 -14.02 2.50
C ALA A 115 -9.16 -14.46 3.93
N LEU A 116 -10.43 -14.31 4.34
CA LEU A 116 -10.91 -14.63 5.67
C LEU A 116 -11.83 -15.84 5.62
N THR A 117 -11.73 -16.68 6.65
CA THR A 117 -12.65 -17.81 6.80
C THR A 117 -14.10 -17.31 6.96
N PRO A 118 -15.12 -18.10 6.56
CA PRO A 118 -16.52 -17.73 6.73
C PRO A 118 -16.87 -17.34 8.18
N GLN A 119 -16.28 -18.03 9.17
CA GLN A 119 -16.48 -17.75 10.59
C GLN A 119 -15.89 -16.39 10.99
N ARG A 120 -14.69 -16.04 10.48
CA ARG A 120 -14.09 -14.71 10.71
C ARG A 120 -14.94 -13.61 10.07
N ILE A 121 -15.42 -13.83 8.85
CA ILE A 121 -16.34 -12.91 8.17
C ILE A 121 -17.61 -12.68 8.99
N GLN A 122 -18.23 -13.73 9.51
CA GLN A 122 -19.45 -13.59 10.32
C GLN A 122 -19.22 -12.72 11.56
N ARG A 123 -18.06 -12.86 12.21
CA ARG A 123 -17.71 -12.04 13.39
C ARG A 123 -17.52 -10.56 13.07
N ILE A 124 -16.93 -10.23 11.92
CA ILE A 124 -16.69 -8.84 11.52
C ILE A 124 -17.80 -8.25 10.64
N TRP A 125 -18.80 -9.06 10.27
CA TRP A 125 -19.92 -8.66 9.40
C TRP A 125 -20.66 -7.39 9.86
N PRO A 126 -20.92 -7.17 11.16
CA PRO A 126 -21.55 -5.93 11.64
C PRO A 126 -20.81 -4.65 11.21
N PHE A 127 -19.50 -4.75 10.93
CA PHE A 127 -18.67 -3.65 10.47
C PHE A 127 -18.45 -3.65 8.95
N LEU A 128 -18.76 -4.73 8.23
CA LEU A 128 -18.42 -4.91 6.81
C LEU A 128 -19.60 -4.85 5.84
N GLY A 129 -20.84 -4.69 6.33
CA GLY A 129 -22.07 -4.69 5.53
C GLY A 129 -22.00 -3.87 4.23
N VAL A 130 -22.85 -4.24 3.27
CA VAL A 130 -22.90 -3.60 1.95
C VAL A 130 -23.15 -2.10 2.09
N GLY A 131 -22.32 -1.28 1.44
CA GLY A 131 -22.41 0.18 1.51
C GLY A 131 -21.96 0.82 2.83
N CYS A 132 -21.70 0.03 3.88
CA CYS A 132 -21.25 0.56 5.17
C CYS A 132 -19.87 1.20 5.07
N ILE A 133 -19.71 2.34 5.75
CA ILE A 133 -18.40 2.86 6.11
C ILE A 133 -17.83 1.97 7.21
N SER A 134 -16.58 1.53 7.06
CA SER A 134 -15.90 0.64 8.00
C SER A 134 -14.48 1.12 8.30
N PRO A 135 -13.98 0.91 9.53
CA PRO A 135 -12.54 1.00 9.77
C PRO A 135 -11.76 -0.12 9.05
N PHE A 136 -12.41 -1.20 8.61
CA PHE A 136 -11.74 -2.41 8.11
C PHE A 136 -11.69 -2.54 6.58
N LYS A 137 -12.21 -1.56 5.82
CA LYS A 137 -12.15 -1.61 4.35
C LYS A 137 -11.88 -0.24 3.75
N ALA A 138 -11.12 -0.22 2.66
CA ALA A 138 -10.84 0.98 1.88
C ALA A 138 -12.04 1.36 1.01
N ARG A 139 -12.51 0.36 0.25
CA ARG A 139 -13.57 0.43 -0.74
C ARG A 139 -14.26 -0.92 -0.83
N ASP A 140 -15.36 -1.00 -1.57
CA ASP A 140 -16.05 -2.27 -1.75
C ASP A 140 -15.11 -3.31 -2.39
N GLY A 141 -15.01 -4.48 -1.74
CA GLY A 141 -14.13 -5.59 -2.15
C GLY A 141 -12.69 -5.55 -1.61
N MET A 142 -12.25 -4.47 -0.96
CA MET A 142 -10.88 -4.35 -0.41
C MET A 142 -10.90 -4.15 1.10
N LEU A 143 -10.69 -5.24 1.84
CA LEU A 143 -10.55 -5.27 3.31
C LEU A 143 -9.09 -5.03 3.70
N PHE A 144 -8.86 -4.43 4.86
CA PHE A 144 -7.54 -4.25 5.48
C PHE A 144 -6.45 -3.88 4.45
N PRO A 145 -6.56 -2.71 3.77
CA PRO A 145 -5.49 -2.25 2.90
C PRO A 145 -4.18 -2.21 3.68
N PHE A 146 -3.08 -2.63 3.07
CA PHE A 146 -1.77 -2.65 3.72
C PHE A 146 -0.67 -2.08 2.81
N LEU A 147 -0.97 -1.77 1.55
CA LEU A 147 -0.05 -1.12 0.64
C LEU A 147 -0.74 0.05 -0.06
N ALA A 148 -0.06 1.19 -0.10
CA ALA A 148 -0.40 2.31 -0.99
C ALA A 148 0.84 2.80 -1.72
N CYS A 149 0.66 3.16 -2.99
CA CYS A 149 1.66 3.79 -3.82
C CYS A 149 1.11 5.10 -4.36
N GLU A 150 1.93 6.13 -4.29
CA GLU A 150 1.68 7.45 -4.85
C GLU A 150 2.84 7.80 -5.76
N VAL A 151 2.51 8.12 -7.00
CA VAL A 151 3.48 8.52 -8.01
C VAL A 151 3.29 10.00 -8.32
N LYS A 152 4.34 10.67 -8.73
CA LYS A 152 4.26 12.04 -9.24
C LYS A 152 4.95 12.13 -10.59
N GLY A 153 4.39 12.95 -11.47
CA GLY A 153 5.03 13.31 -12.74
C GLY A 153 6.18 14.28 -12.55
N SER A 154 6.79 14.68 -13.66
CA SER A 154 7.78 15.76 -13.69
C SER A 154 7.21 17.05 -13.09
N GLY A 155 7.99 17.70 -12.22
CA GLY A 155 7.58 18.88 -11.45
C GLY A 155 6.61 18.62 -10.30
N GLY A 156 6.18 17.37 -10.10
CA GLY A 156 5.37 16.97 -8.96
C GLY A 156 6.16 16.93 -7.65
N SER A 157 5.47 17.01 -6.51
CA SER A 157 6.12 17.00 -5.20
C SER A 157 6.14 15.60 -4.59
N ILE A 158 7.32 14.98 -4.52
CA ILE A 158 7.50 13.71 -3.79
C ILE A 158 7.06 13.81 -2.32
N ARG A 159 7.19 15.01 -1.72
CA ARG A 159 6.69 15.28 -0.36
C ARG A 159 5.17 15.18 -0.29
N ALA A 160 4.46 15.66 -1.31
CA ALA A 160 3.00 15.50 -1.39
C ALA A 160 2.61 14.03 -1.50
N ALA A 161 3.30 13.25 -2.34
CA ALA A 161 3.11 11.79 -2.44
C ALA A 161 3.28 11.10 -1.08
N ARG A 162 4.35 11.42 -0.35
CA ARG A 162 4.60 10.90 0.99
C ARG A 162 3.50 11.27 1.99
N CYS A 163 2.97 12.50 1.93
CA CYS A 163 1.85 12.92 2.77
C CYS A 163 0.55 12.18 2.44
N GLN A 164 0.26 11.95 1.15
CA GLN A 164 -0.91 11.19 0.70
C GLN A 164 -0.81 9.73 1.16
N ASN A 165 0.35 9.10 0.98
CA ASN A 165 0.63 7.78 1.51
C ASN A 165 0.51 7.72 3.04
N ALA A 166 1.06 8.69 3.76
CA ALA A 166 0.94 8.77 5.22
C ALA A 166 -0.53 8.80 5.67
N HIS A 167 -1.37 9.57 4.98
CA HIS A 167 -2.81 9.61 5.25
C HIS A 167 -3.50 8.27 4.98
N SER A 168 -3.22 7.65 3.83
CA SER A 168 -3.75 6.33 3.46
C SER A 168 -3.31 5.24 4.46
N MET A 169 -2.02 5.22 4.82
CA MET A 169 -1.47 4.24 5.76
C MET A 169 -1.96 4.47 7.19
N GLY A 170 -2.19 5.72 7.60
CA GLY A 170 -2.85 6.01 8.86
C GLY A 170 -4.22 5.34 8.95
N ILE A 171 -5.03 5.40 7.88
CA ILE A 171 -6.35 4.75 7.82
C ILE A 171 -6.22 3.23 7.84
N ALA A 172 -5.30 2.67 7.05
CA ALA A 172 -5.01 1.24 7.01
C ALA A 172 -4.64 0.68 8.40
N VAL A 173 -3.64 1.28 9.03
CA VAL A 173 -3.16 0.91 10.36
C VAL A 173 -4.25 1.09 11.41
N PHE A 174 -5.01 2.19 11.34
CA PHE A 174 -6.14 2.42 12.24
C PHE A 174 -7.13 1.24 12.19
N GLY A 175 -7.45 0.72 11.01
CA GLY A 175 -8.33 -0.44 10.84
C GLY A 175 -7.85 -1.67 11.60
N VAL A 176 -6.59 -2.05 11.40
CA VAL A 176 -5.98 -3.22 12.06
C VAL A 176 -5.90 -3.02 13.58
N VAL A 177 -5.44 -1.86 14.04
CA VAL A 177 -5.33 -1.57 15.47
C VAL A 177 -6.71 -1.59 16.15
N ASN A 178 -7.75 -1.06 15.51
CA ASN A 178 -9.10 -1.12 16.08
C ASN A 178 -9.61 -2.56 16.19
N LEU A 179 -9.30 -3.42 15.21
CA LEU A 179 -9.67 -4.84 15.29
C LEU A 179 -9.00 -5.51 16.50
N PHE A 180 -7.69 -5.30 16.70
CA PHE A 180 -6.97 -5.92 17.82
C PHE A 180 -7.40 -5.35 19.17
N ARG A 181 -7.72 -4.05 19.26
CA ARG A 181 -8.32 -3.46 20.47
C ARG A 181 -9.68 -4.08 20.83
N LEU A 182 -10.52 -4.36 19.84
CA LEU A 182 -11.80 -5.05 20.08
C LEU A 182 -11.60 -6.47 20.63
N LEU A 183 -10.44 -7.08 20.38
CA LEU A 183 -10.06 -8.38 20.90
C LEU A 183 -9.29 -8.32 22.22
N GLY A 184 -8.90 -7.12 22.69
CA GLY A 184 -8.01 -6.95 23.86
C GLY A 184 -6.57 -7.37 23.60
N GLU A 185 -6.14 -7.36 22.33
CA GLU A 185 -4.84 -7.89 21.87
C GLU A 185 -3.97 -6.80 21.22
N GLU A 186 -4.24 -5.52 21.46
CA GLU A 186 -3.52 -4.41 20.82
C GLU A 186 -2.02 -4.38 21.12
N GLU A 187 -1.61 -4.86 22.29
CA GLU A 187 -0.21 -4.96 22.69
C GLU A 187 0.57 -5.90 21.77
N THR A 188 -0.10 -6.87 21.14
CA THR A 188 0.54 -7.77 20.17
C THR A 188 0.98 -7.06 18.90
N LEU A 189 0.46 -5.86 18.63
CA LEU A 189 0.83 -5.02 17.49
C LEU A 189 1.93 -4.00 17.83
N HIS A 190 2.32 -3.89 19.10
CA HIS A 190 3.27 -2.87 19.54
C HIS A 190 4.57 -2.97 18.73
N ARG A 191 4.95 -1.85 18.09
CA ARG A 191 6.18 -1.71 17.27
C ARG A 191 6.28 -2.63 16.04
N LYS A 192 5.20 -3.31 15.65
CA LYS A 192 5.18 -4.12 14.42
C LYS A 192 4.90 -3.27 13.19
N ILE A 193 5.47 -3.68 12.05
CA ILE A 193 5.07 -3.14 10.75
C ILE A 193 3.69 -3.69 10.39
N LEU A 194 2.75 -2.79 10.08
CA LEU A 194 1.36 -3.14 9.76
C LEU A 194 0.96 -2.77 8.33
N ALA A 195 1.70 -1.86 7.70
CA ALA A 195 1.44 -1.41 6.35
C ALA A 195 2.72 -0.85 5.71
N PHE A 196 2.77 -0.87 4.38
CA PHE A 196 3.86 -0.37 3.56
C PHE A 196 3.35 0.75 2.66
N SER A 197 4.23 1.69 2.32
CA SER A 197 3.91 2.65 1.27
C SER A 197 5.11 2.97 0.41
N ILE A 198 4.85 3.23 -0.86
CA ILE A 198 5.87 3.52 -1.87
C ILE A 198 5.55 4.87 -2.48
N ALA A 199 6.52 5.78 -2.48
CA ALA A 199 6.40 7.06 -3.15
C ALA A 199 7.57 7.20 -4.12
N HIS A 200 7.28 7.52 -5.38
CA HIS A 200 8.29 7.77 -6.39
C HIS A 200 7.83 8.83 -7.38
N ASP A 201 8.76 9.37 -8.14
CA ASP A 201 8.47 10.34 -9.19
C ASP A 201 9.31 10.05 -10.45
N ALA A 202 9.40 11.02 -11.35
CA ALA A 202 10.17 10.92 -12.59
C ALA A 202 11.69 11.19 -12.42
N SER A 203 12.15 11.55 -11.21
CA SER A 203 13.52 12.01 -10.94
C SER A 203 14.42 10.98 -10.25
#